data_AF-A0AAU9C133-F1
#
_entry.id   AF-A0AAU9C133-F1
#
_cell.length_a   1.000
_cell.length_b   1.000
_cell.length_c   1.000
_cell.angle_alpha   90.00
_cell.angle_beta   90.00
_cell.angle_gamma   90.00
#
_symmetry.space_group_name_H-M   'P 1'
#
loop_
_entity.id
_entity.type
_entity.pdbx_description
1 polymer ?
#
loop_
_entity_poly.entity_id
_entity_poly.type
_entity_poly.pdbx_seq_one_letter_code
_entity_poly.pdbx_strand_id
1 'polypeptide(L)'
;MSTITRELAKLFRKITNSEIDAEGNAHVVLSPADSLLINNARIALASLEAEPVCVIDQSNLDYLKSGSDADVWPASRAEMGDVLLYRSATPAPVSVPAAMEMDDDFDSAFEHGKAVGWNACRAAMLQGGK
;
A
#
# COMPACT_ATOMS: atom_id res chain seq x y z
N MET A 1 -17.65 -15.72 2.59
CA MET A 1 -16.19 -15.67 2.85
C MET A 1 -15.54 -14.93 1.69
N SER A 2 -14.76 -13.88 1.94
CA SER A 2 -14.21 -13.04 0.85
C SER A 2 -13.15 -13.80 0.03
N THR A 3 -12.90 -13.35 -1.20
CA THR A 3 -11.87 -13.93 -2.08
C THR A 3 -10.49 -13.92 -1.42
N ILE A 4 -10.14 -12.84 -0.71
CA ILE A 4 -8.89 -12.71 0.05
C ILE A 4 -8.77 -13.80 1.12
N THR A 5 -9.83 -14.05 1.90
CA THR A 5 -9.81 -15.06 2.97
C THR A 5 -9.53 -16.47 2.43
N ARG A 6 -10.09 -16.82 1.27
CA ARG A 6 -9.88 -18.14 0.67
C ARG A 6 -8.45 -18.31 0.13
N GLU A 7 -7.91 -17.32 -0.57
CA GLU A 7 -6.55 -17.41 -1.10
C GLU A 7 -5.51 -17.39 0.04
N LEU A 8 -5.74 -16.62 1.10
CA LEU A 8 -4.89 -16.65 2.30
C LEU A 8 -4.87 -18.04 2.95
N ALA A 9 -6.03 -18.70 3.07
CA ALA A 9 -6.09 -20.05 3.63
C ALA A 9 -5.27 -21.06 2.82
N LYS A 10 -5.28 -20.94 1.47
CA LYS A 10 -4.42 -21.78 0.61
C LYS A 10 -2.95 -21.47 0.83
N LEU A 11 -2.59 -20.18 0.94
CA LEU A 11 -1.22 -19.77 1.18
C LEU A 11 -0.70 -20.23 2.54
N PHE A 12 -1.50 -20.09 3.60
CA PHE A 12 -1.17 -20.62 4.92
C PHE A 12 -0.94 -22.13 4.87
N ARG A 13 -1.81 -22.88 4.18
CA ARG A 13 -1.62 -24.32 4.00
C ARG A 13 -0.33 -24.67 3.25
N LYS A 14 0.03 -23.87 2.23
CA LYS A 14 1.29 -24.03 1.49
C LYS A 14 2.49 -23.81 2.42
N ILE A 15 2.44 -22.78 3.28
CA ILE A 15 3.50 -22.47 4.25
C ILE A 15 3.62 -23.58 5.30
N THR A 16 2.52 -24.02 5.89
CA THR A 16 2.55 -25.05 6.95
C THR A 16 2.96 -26.44 6.47
N ASN A 17 2.81 -26.70 5.18
CA ASN A 17 3.25 -27.95 4.56
C ASN A 17 4.71 -27.90 4.06
N SER A 18 5.38 -26.76 4.20
CA SER A 18 6.78 -26.62 3.81
C SER A 18 7.69 -27.21 4.89
N GLU A 19 8.87 -27.68 4.48
CA GLU A 19 9.87 -28.19 5.41
C GLU A 19 10.31 -27.09 6.38
N ILE A 20 10.37 -27.47 7.65
CA ILE A 20 10.82 -26.63 8.76
C ILE A 20 12.25 -27.08 9.08
N ASP A 21 13.19 -26.15 9.13
CA ASP A 21 14.58 -26.42 9.51
C ASP A 21 14.71 -26.81 11.00
N ALA A 22 15.92 -27.17 11.44
CA ALA A 22 16.15 -27.57 12.82
C ALA A 22 15.93 -26.42 13.82
N GLU A 23 15.96 -25.18 13.33
CA GLU A 23 15.76 -23.94 14.07
C GLU A 23 14.28 -23.51 14.15
N GLY A 24 13.37 -24.20 13.46
CA GLY A 24 11.93 -23.91 13.48
C GLY A 24 11.45 -22.93 12.39
N ASN A 25 12.28 -22.62 11.40
CA ASN A 25 11.92 -21.74 10.29
C ASN A 25 11.43 -22.54 9.08
N ALA A 26 10.36 -22.06 8.45
CA ALA A 26 9.89 -22.60 7.18
C ALA A 26 10.60 -21.91 6.00
N HIS A 27 11.35 -22.66 5.21
CA HIS A 27 11.92 -22.15 3.96
C HIS A 27 10.88 -22.22 2.83
N VAL A 28 10.01 -21.21 2.77
CA VAL A 28 8.94 -21.14 1.76
C VAL A 28 9.34 -20.24 0.60
N VAL A 29 9.37 -20.80 -0.61
CA VAL A 29 9.45 -20.00 -1.83
C VAL A 29 8.06 -19.46 -2.17
N LEU A 30 7.86 -18.16 -1.91
CA LEU A 30 6.65 -17.44 -2.25
C LEU A 30 6.70 -16.98 -3.71
N SER A 31 5.63 -17.23 -4.45
CA SER A 31 5.48 -16.63 -5.77
C SER A 31 5.23 -15.12 -5.63
N PRO A 32 5.48 -14.30 -6.68
CA PRO A 32 5.10 -12.89 -6.65
C PRO A 32 3.63 -12.65 -6.28
N ALA A 33 2.72 -13.55 -6.70
CA ALA A 33 1.31 -13.50 -6.35
C ALA A 33 1.05 -13.76 -4.85
N ASP A 34 1.78 -14.70 -4.25
CA ASP A 34 1.69 -14.99 -2.81
C ASP A 34 2.16 -13.79 -1.98
N SER A 35 3.27 -13.15 -2.40
CA SER A 35 3.80 -11.94 -1.75
C SER A 35 2.84 -10.76 -1.86
N LEU A 36 2.23 -10.57 -3.03
CA LEU A 36 1.22 -9.54 -3.23
C LEU A 36 -0.02 -9.79 -2.36
N LEU A 37 -0.44 -11.05 -2.23
CA LEU A 37 -1.55 -11.45 -1.37
C LEU A 37 -1.28 -11.13 0.11
N ILE A 38 -0.07 -11.39 0.60
CA ILE A 38 0.34 -11.04 1.96
C ILE A 38 0.28 -9.51 2.16
N ASN A 39 0.81 -8.74 1.21
CA ASN A 39 0.77 -7.28 1.30
C ASN A 39 -0.66 -6.74 1.30
N ASN A 40 -1.54 -7.26 0.43
CA ASN A 40 -2.96 -6.90 0.42
C ASN A 40 -3.66 -7.27 1.73
N ALA A 41 -3.32 -8.40 2.33
CA ALA A 41 -3.85 -8.81 3.63
C ALA A 41 -3.40 -7.86 4.75
N ARG A 42 -2.13 -7.43 4.74
CA ARG A 42 -1.61 -6.44 5.68
C ARG A 42 -2.28 -5.09 5.53
N ILE A 43 -2.48 -4.63 4.30
CA ILE A 43 -3.20 -3.38 4.02
C ILE A 43 -4.65 -3.48 4.49
N ALA A 44 -5.33 -4.58 4.19
CA ALA A 44 -6.70 -4.80 4.65
C ALA A 44 -6.82 -4.83 6.17
N LEU A 45 -5.85 -5.45 6.86
CA LEU A 45 -5.79 -5.45 8.32
C LEU A 45 -5.57 -4.03 8.88
N ALA A 46 -4.61 -3.28 8.34
CA ALA A 46 -4.37 -1.90 8.75
C ALA A 46 -5.61 -1.01 8.52
N SER A 47 -6.39 -1.27 7.47
CA SER A 47 -7.66 -0.56 7.23
C SER A 47 -8.75 -0.92 8.25
N LEU A 48 -8.73 -2.12 8.84
CA LEU A 48 -9.67 -2.50 9.91
C LEU A 48 -9.28 -1.91 11.27
N GLU A 49 -7.99 -1.68 11.49
CA GLU A 49 -7.46 -1.04 12.71
C GLU A 49 -7.54 0.48 12.67
N ALA A 50 -7.88 1.07 11.50
CA ALA A 50 -8.06 2.50 11.38
C ALA A 50 -9.23 2.97 12.25
N GLU A 51 -9.01 4.01 13.05
CA GLU A 51 -10.09 4.67 13.78
C GLU A 51 -10.82 5.66 12.85
N PRO A 52 -12.16 5.71 12.92
CA PRO A 52 -12.92 6.71 12.16
C PRO A 52 -12.59 8.11 12.68
N VAL A 53 -12.50 9.06 11.75
CA VAL A 53 -12.23 10.47 12.08
C VAL A 53 -13.53 11.22 12.34
N CYS A 54 -14.57 10.91 11.57
CA CYS A 54 -15.89 11.52 11.65
C CYS A 54 -16.99 10.48 11.44
N VAL A 55 -18.22 10.86 11.75
CA VAL A 55 -19.45 10.15 11.37
C VAL A 55 -20.36 11.03 10.54
N ILE A 56 -21.18 10.41 9.71
CA ILE A 56 -22.20 11.07 8.89
C ILE A 56 -23.43 10.16 8.79
N ASP A 57 -24.63 10.73 8.86
CA ASP A 57 -25.84 9.95 8.61
C ASP A 57 -26.03 9.65 7.11
N GLN A 58 -26.96 8.75 6.79
CA GLN A 58 -27.19 8.32 5.41
C GLN A 58 -27.69 9.46 4.51
N SER A 59 -28.51 10.38 5.01
CA SER A 59 -29.09 11.48 4.23
C SER A 59 -28.04 12.52 3.87
N ASN A 60 -27.18 12.89 4.83
CA ASN A 60 -26.05 13.78 4.62
C ASN A 60 -25.01 13.15 3.67
N LEU A 61 -24.78 11.84 3.75
CA LEU A 61 -23.93 11.14 2.79
C LEU A 61 -24.49 11.22 1.35
N ASP A 62 -25.81 11.12 1.19
CA ASP A 62 -26.45 11.24 -0.12
C ASP A 62 -26.37 12.67 -0.68
N TYR A 63 -26.40 13.69 0.18
CA TYR A 63 -26.09 15.07 -0.21
C TYR A 63 -24.66 15.23 -0.73
N LEU A 64 -23.66 14.68 -0.04
CA LEU A 64 -22.28 14.72 -0.53
C LEU A 64 -22.13 14.05 -1.89
N LYS A 65 -22.78 12.89 -2.10
CA LYS A 65 -22.75 12.19 -3.39
C LYS A 65 -23.44 12.96 -4.51
N SER A 66 -24.38 13.83 -4.18
CA SER A 66 -25.04 14.73 -5.14
C SER A 66 -24.21 15.98 -5.47
N GLY A 67 -23.07 16.19 -4.79
CA GLY A 67 -22.22 17.38 -4.92
C GLY A 67 -22.69 18.56 -4.08
N SER A 68 -23.56 18.33 -3.10
CA SER A 68 -24.01 19.34 -2.13
C SER A 68 -23.21 19.24 -0.84
N ASP A 69 -23.18 20.34 -0.08
CA ASP A 69 -22.60 20.36 1.26
C ASP A 69 -23.45 19.54 2.24
N ALA A 70 -22.81 18.96 3.26
CA ALA A 70 -23.46 18.16 4.28
C ALA A 70 -22.74 18.27 5.62
N ASP A 71 -23.47 18.02 6.71
CA ASP A 71 -22.90 18.02 8.05
C ASP A 71 -22.15 16.72 8.34
N VAL A 72 -21.01 16.86 9.02
CA VAL A 72 -20.23 15.74 9.57
C VAL A 72 -19.99 15.98 11.05
N TRP A 73 -20.02 14.91 11.84
CA TRP A 73 -19.84 14.99 13.30
C TRP A 73 -18.58 14.27 13.75
N PRO A 74 -18.03 14.62 14.93
CA PRO A 74 -16.91 13.89 15.52
C PRO A 74 -17.22 12.41 15.70
N ALA A 75 -16.21 11.55 15.52
CA ALA A 75 -16.36 10.10 15.69
C ALA A 75 -16.92 9.68 17.06
N SER A 76 -16.71 10.49 18.11
CA SER A 76 -17.25 10.26 19.45
C SER A 76 -18.78 10.31 19.53
N ARG A 77 -19.47 10.81 18.50
CA ARG A 77 -20.92 10.90 18.41
C ARG A 77 -21.55 9.74 17.61
N ALA A 78 -20.80 8.68 17.33
CA ALA A 78 -21.31 7.57 16.53
C ALA A 78 -22.59 6.95 17.15
N GLU A 79 -23.67 6.98 16.39
CA GLU A 79 -24.96 6.36 16.73
C GLU A 79 -25.24 5.16 15.79
N MET A 80 -26.22 4.33 16.15
CA MET A 80 -26.55 3.16 15.35
C MET A 80 -27.19 3.58 14.02
N GLY A 81 -26.49 3.29 12.91
CA GLY A 81 -26.92 3.67 11.55
C GLY A 81 -26.06 4.74 10.90
N ASP A 82 -25.13 5.35 11.64
CA ASP A 82 -24.15 6.28 11.09
C ASP A 82 -23.14 5.57 10.19
N VAL A 83 -22.68 6.30 9.17
CA VAL A 83 -21.57 5.90 8.30
C VAL A 83 -20.27 6.47 8.87
N LEU A 84 -19.32 5.57 9.10
CA LEU A 84 -17.98 5.91 9.58
C LEU A 84 -17.12 6.45 8.44
N LEU A 85 -16.52 7.63 8.66
CA LEU A 85 -15.60 8.26 7.71
C LEU A 85 -14.16 8.07 8.16
N TYR A 86 -13.36 7.45 7.29
CA TYR A 86 -11.94 7.17 7.52
C TYR A 86 -11.07 8.09 6.67
N ARG A 87 -9.89 8.44 7.20
CA ARG A 87 -8.87 9.11 6.41
C ARG A 87 -8.28 8.10 5.41
N SER A 88 -8.12 8.50 4.16
CA SER A 88 -7.31 7.72 3.22
C SER A 88 -5.89 7.60 3.77
N ALA A 89 -5.31 6.39 3.75
CA ALA A 89 -3.89 6.23 4.04
C ALA A 89 -3.09 7.16 3.14
N THR A 90 -2.23 8.00 3.73
CA THR A 90 -1.32 8.83 2.95
C THR A 90 -0.46 7.89 2.10
N PRO A 91 -0.40 8.07 0.75
CA PRO A 91 0.52 7.29 -0.06
C PRO A 91 1.92 7.39 0.55
N ALA A 92 2.60 6.26 0.71
CA ALA A 92 3.93 6.25 1.28
C ALA A 92 4.82 7.22 0.48
N PRO A 93 5.65 8.04 1.15
CA PRO A 93 6.57 8.93 0.46
C PRO A 93 7.39 8.10 -0.54
N VAL A 94 7.34 8.46 -1.82
CA VAL A 94 8.18 7.81 -2.83
C VAL A 94 9.61 8.22 -2.53
N SER A 95 10.37 7.34 -1.89
CA SER A 95 11.80 7.55 -1.65
C SER A 95 12.53 7.38 -2.97
N VAL A 96 12.72 8.50 -3.67
CA VAL A 96 13.51 8.50 -4.90
C VAL A 96 14.99 8.43 -4.52
N PRO A 97 15.73 7.38 -4.94
CA PRO A 97 17.16 7.27 -4.67
C PRO A 97 17.96 8.47 -5.18
N ALA A 98 19.18 8.66 -4.64
CA ALA A 98 20.05 9.75 -5.05
C ALA A 98 20.41 9.69 -6.55
N ALA A 99 20.68 10.86 -7.14
CA ALA A 99 21.22 10.93 -8.49
C ALA A 99 22.60 10.26 -8.51
N MET A 100 22.93 9.57 -9.60
CA MET A 100 24.31 9.14 -9.83
C MET A 100 25.10 10.38 -10.22
N GLU A 101 26.26 10.56 -9.58
CA GLU A 101 27.18 11.63 -9.97
C GLU A 101 27.68 11.38 -11.39
N MET A 102 27.72 12.45 -12.17
CA MET A 102 28.41 12.46 -13.44
C MET A 102 29.74 13.14 -13.19
N ASP A 103 30.80 12.37 -12.97
CA ASP A 103 32.15 12.92 -12.96
C ASP A 103 32.74 12.91 -14.38
N ASP A 104 33.85 13.62 -14.55
CA ASP A 104 34.56 13.69 -15.83
C ASP A 104 35.55 12.51 -16.02
N ASP A 105 35.66 11.64 -15.01
CA ASP A 105 36.59 10.51 -14.90
C ASP A 105 35.96 9.17 -15.32
N PHE A 106 34.82 9.19 -16.03
CA PHE A 106 34.23 7.97 -16.57
C PHE A 106 35.22 7.24 -17.49
N ASP A 107 35.77 6.12 -16.99
CA ASP A 107 36.67 5.24 -17.73
C ASP A 107 36.03 4.63 -19.01
N SER A 108 34.71 4.78 -19.20
CA SER A 108 34.02 4.34 -20.43
C SER A 108 32.69 5.04 -20.71
N ALA A 109 32.32 5.13 -22.00
CA ALA A 109 31.00 5.61 -22.45
C ALA A 109 29.82 4.76 -21.92
N PHE A 110 30.07 3.52 -21.50
CA PHE A 110 29.06 2.64 -20.95
C PHE A 110 28.63 3.06 -19.54
N GLU A 111 29.58 3.42 -18.68
CA GLU A 111 29.29 3.92 -17.32
C GLU A 111 28.60 5.30 -17.38
N HIS A 112 28.99 6.16 -18.32
CA HIS A 112 28.28 7.41 -18.59
C HIS A 112 26.81 7.17 -18.99
N GLY A 113 26.56 6.19 -19.86
CA GLY A 113 25.20 5.80 -20.27
C GLY A 113 24.33 5.31 -19.12
N LYS A 114 24.90 4.59 -18.14
CA LYS A 114 24.18 4.17 -16.93
C LYS A 114 23.78 5.35 -16.06
N ALA A 115 24.69 6.29 -15.81
CA ALA A 115 24.40 7.48 -15.01
C ALA A 115 23.29 8.33 -15.64
N VAL A 116 23.36 8.54 -16.97
CA VAL A 116 22.33 9.26 -17.73
C VAL A 116 20.99 8.54 -17.67
N GLY A 117 20.95 7.23 -17.95
CA GLY A 117 19.72 6.43 -17.92
C GLY A 117 19.08 6.37 -16.53
N TRP A 118 19.90 6.20 -15.49
CA TRP A 118 19.46 6.24 -14.10
C TRP A 118 18.85 7.59 -13.74
N ASN A 119 19.53 8.69 -14.03
CA ASN A 119 19.07 10.03 -13.72
C ASN A 119 17.79 10.41 -14.50
N ALA A 120 17.61 9.89 -15.72
CA ALA A 120 16.38 10.02 -16.49
C ALA A 120 15.20 9.26 -15.85
N CYS A 121 15.40 7.99 -15.47
CA CYS A 121 14.39 7.21 -14.74
C CYS A 121 14.03 7.87 -13.40
N ARG A 122 15.03 8.36 -12.68
CA ARG A 122 14.86 9.12 -11.43
C ARG A 122 13.99 10.37 -11.64
N ALA A 123 14.25 11.14 -12.69
CA ALA A 123 13.46 12.33 -13.02
C ALA A 123 11.99 11.98 -13.33
N ALA A 124 11.75 10.88 -14.04
CA ALA A 124 10.40 10.39 -14.30
C ALA A 124 9.68 9.98 -13.00
N MET A 125 10.36 9.29 -12.07
CA MET A 125 9.81 8.95 -10.75
C MET A 125 9.42 10.19 -9.94
N LEU A 126 10.19 11.28 -10.01
CA LEU A 126 9.86 12.55 -9.35
C LEU A 126 8.70 13.29 -10.00
N GLN A 127 8.51 13.15 -11.32
CA GLN A 127 7.40 13.79 -12.04
C GLN A 127 6.07 13.04 -11.86
N GLY A 128 6.10 11.70 -11.75
CA GLY A 128 4.90 10.88 -11.58
C GLY A 128 4.27 10.90 -10.19
N GLY A 129 4.92 11.52 -9.21
CA GLY A 129 4.39 11.70 -7.85
C GLY A 129 3.60 13.00 -7.64
N LYS A 130 3.23 13.71 -8.72
CA LYS A 130 2.40 14.92 -8.70
C LYS A 130 0.95 14.65 -9.02
#